data_AF-A0A1P8WU66-F1
#
_entry.id   AF-A0A1P8WU66-F1
#
_cell.length_a   1.000
_cell.length_b   1.000
_cell.length_c   1.000
_cell.angle_alpha   90.00
_cell.angle_beta   90.00
_cell.angle_gamma   90.00
#
_symmetry.space_group_name_H-M   'P 1'
#
loop_
_entity.id
_entity.type
_entity.pdbx_description
1 polymer ?
#
loop_
_entity_poly.entity_id
_entity_poly.type
_entity_poly.pdbx_seq_one_letter_code
_entity_poly.pdbx_strand_id
1 'polypeptide(L)'
;MPRAGNIIHAFYDHLSRLLYSEAQHWHAKDIAQLQTYLDEERQGHELEGMIGEYIVPNSKRYRREAALYADIEAYEDGTPRWCAPRGMTILGLFGGPPHALALVEAMDAAGMFSADGLKLVHAIWNEIDFVGDRHPGEARALTQGMLDALDAKGFIGTALTDEHVRILYNHWQMPMYALEFREIPASLDWLKAQQDANLAHEVGC
;
A
#
# COMPACT_ATOMS: atom_id res chain seq x y z
N MET A 1 -12.73 20.21 -1.91
CA MET A 1 -12.96 19.22 -0.83
C MET A 1 -11.76 19.20 0.10
N PRO A 2 -11.92 18.96 1.41
CA PRO A 2 -10.77 18.79 2.31
C PRO A 2 -9.89 17.64 1.81
N ARG A 3 -8.55 17.77 1.87
CA ARG A 3 -7.56 16.75 1.43
C ARG A 3 -7.88 15.34 1.96
N ALA A 4 -8.37 15.25 3.21
CA ALA A 4 -8.77 14.00 3.86
C ALA A 4 -10.07 13.37 3.29
N GLY A 5 -10.97 14.16 2.69
CA GLY A 5 -12.21 13.63 2.13
C GLY A 5 -11.97 12.67 0.96
N ASN A 6 -10.99 12.98 0.11
CA ASN A 6 -10.65 12.16 -1.06
C ASN A 6 -10.13 10.77 -0.65
N ILE A 7 -9.25 10.70 0.36
CA ILE A 7 -8.69 9.42 0.83
C ILE A 7 -9.76 8.58 1.55
N ILE A 8 -10.67 9.20 2.30
CA ILE A 8 -11.77 8.49 2.98
C ILE A 8 -12.70 7.81 1.96
N HIS A 9 -13.01 8.48 0.85
CA HIS A 9 -13.81 7.87 -0.21
C HIS A 9 -13.11 6.66 -0.84
N ALA A 10 -11.80 6.74 -1.07
CA ALA A 10 -11.02 5.61 -1.58
C ALA A 10 -11.08 4.40 -0.63
N PHE A 11 -11.11 4.62 0.69
CA PHE A 11 -11.18 3.52 1.66
C PHE A 11 -12.50 2.71 1.68
N TYR A 12 -13.54 3.11 0.96
CA TYR A 12 -14.71 2.24 0.74
C TYR A 12 -14.42 1.13 -0.27
N ASP A 13 -13.46 1.34 -1.17
CA ASP A 13 -12.99 0.33 -2.09
C ASP A 13 -11.96 -0.61 -1.42
N HIS A 14 -12.00 -1.89 -1.80
CA HIS A 14 -11.16 -2.93 -1.24
C HIS A 14 -9.72 -2.88 -1.81
N LEU A 15 -9.58 -2.57 -3.10
CA LEU A 15 -8.28 -2.44 -3.75
C LEU A 15 -7.53 -1.24 -3.17
N SER A 16 -8.18 -0.10 -3.07
CA SER A 16 -7.62 1.13 -2.50
C SER A 16 -7.09 0.93 -1.07
N ARG A 17 -7.83 0.19 -0.21
CA ARG A 17 -7.37 -0.19 1.13
C ARG A 17 -6.12 -1.05 1.12
N LEU A 18 -6.05 -2.03 0.21
CA LEU A 18 -4.88 -2.88 0.04
C LEU A 18 -3.67 -2.05 -0.37
N LEU A 19 -3.81 -1.28 -1.46
CA LEU A 19 -2.75 -0.43 -1.99
C LEU A 19 -2.22 0.55 -0.93
N TYR A 20 -3.11 1.17 -0.16
CA TYR A 20 -2.71 2.06 0.92
C TYR A 20 -1.90 1.32 2.00
N SER A 21 -2.33 0.11 2.38
CA SER A 21 -1.64 -0.70 3.40
C SER A 21 -0.27 -1.17 2.93
N GLU A 22 -0.15 -1.60 1.67
CA GLU A 22 1.11 -2.03 1.07
C GLU A 22 2.08 -0.85 0.91
N ALA A 23 1.58 0.32 0.52
CA ALA A 23 2.40 1.49 0.29
C ALA A 23 3.18 1.97 1.52
N GLN A 24 2.78 1.57 2.74
CA GLN A 24 3.44 1.99 3.97
C GLN A 24 4.93 1.63 3.99
N HIS A 25 5.34 0.47 3.44
CA HIS A 25 6.75 0.08 3.41
C HIS A 25 7.52 0.48 2.13
N TRP A 26 6.88 1.17 1.18
CA TRP A 26 7.54 1.53 -0.07
C TRP A 26 8.51 2.71 0.10
N HIS A 27 9.65 2.62 -0.57
CA HIS A 27 10.69 3.64 -0.54
C HIS A 27 10.74 4.44 -1.86
N ALA A 28 9.62 5.07 -2.22
CA ALA A 28 9.57 5.97 -3.37
C ALA A 28 10.41 7.22 -3.13
N LYS A 29 11.15 7.67 -4.15
CA LYS A 29 12.00 8.86 -4.09
C LYS A 29 11.21 10.18 -4.13
N ASP A 30 9.98 10.14 -4.63
CA ASP A 30 9.06 11.27 -4.73
C ASP A 30 7.61 10.78 -4.90
N ILE A 31 6.64 11.70 -4.86
CA ILE A 31 5.20 11.41 -5.03
C ILE A 31 4.90 10.83 -6.43
N ALA A 32 5.60 11.28 -7.46
CA ALA A 32 5.44 10.76 -8.82
C ALA A 32 5.83 9.28 -8.92
N GLN A 33 6.95 8.87 -8.33
CA GLN A 33 7.37 7.47 -8.26
C GLN A 33 6.40 6.65 -7.38
N LEU A 34 5.86 7.25 -6.33
CA LEU A 34 4.84 6.57 -5.52
C LEU A 34 3.58 6.28 -6.35
N GLN A 35 3.17 7.18 -7.25
CA GLN A 35 2.11 6.90 -8.24
C GLN A 35 2.52 5.78 -9.20
N THR A 36 3.77 5.74 -9.67
CA THR A 36 4.25 4.65 -10.54
C THR A 36 4.13 3.29 -9.85
N TYR A 37 4.53 3.19 -8.57
CA TYR A 37 4.34 1.96 -7.80
C TYR A 37 2.86 1.60 -7.67
N LEU A 38 1.98 2.57 -7.38
CA LEU A 38 0.54 2.32 -7.38
C LEU A 38 0.01 1.86 -8.74
N ASP A 39 0.52 2.42 -9.85
CA ASP A 39 0.10 2.07 -11.21
C ASP A 39 0.43 0.63 -11.58
N GLU A 40 1.56 0.10 -11.11
CA GLU A 40 1.93 -1.32 -11.26
C GLU A 40 0.98 -2.22 -10.45
N GLU A 41 0.62 -1.79 -9.25
CA GLU A 41 -0.16 -2.60 -8.32
C GLU A 41 -1.67 -2.58 -8.59
N ARG A 42 -2.18 -1.49 -9.20
CA ARG A 42 -3.61 -1.29 -9.48
C ARG A 42 -4.06 -1.84 -10.83
N GLN A 43 -3.19 -2.55 -11.56
CA GLN A 43 -3.57 -3.27 -12.79
C GLN A 43 -4.44 -4.47 -12.44
N GLY A 44 -5.53 -4.69 -13.19
CA GLY A 44 -6.40 -5.86 -12.97
C GLY A 44 -5.78 -7.21 -13.38
N HIS A 45 -4.82 -7.20 -14.31
CA HIS A 45 -4.17 -8.38 -14.88
C HIS A 45 -2.69 -8.10 -15.12
N GLU A 46 -1.88 -9.16 -15.12
CA GLU A 46 -0.44 -9.10 -15.37
C GLU A 46 -0.01 -10.18 -16.37
N LEU A 47 1.19 -10.04 -16.94
CA LEU A 47 1.81 -11.07 -17.77
C LEU A 47 2.65 -12.01 -16.90
N GLU A 48 2.40 -13.31 -17.03
CA GLU A 48 3.14 -14.38 -16.34
C GLU A 48 3.79 -15.32 -17.36
N GLY A 49 4.87 -15.97 -16.95
CA GLY A 49 5.68 -16.87 -17.77
C GLY A 49 7.04 -16.27 -18.10
N MET A 50 7.94 -17.06 -18.70
CA MET A 50 9.33 -16.63 -18.96
C MET A 50 9.40 -15.45 -19.91
N ILE A 51 8.40 -15.33 -20.79
CA ILE A 51 8.34 -14.30 -21.84
C ILE A 51 6.95 -13.62 -21.86
N GLY A 52 6.13 -13.82 -20.83
CA GLY A 52 4.78 -13.24 -20.73
C GLY A 52 3.72 -14.00 -21.51
N GLU A 53 3.80 -15.32 -21.55
CA GLU A 53 2.90 -16.23 -22.29
C GLU A 53 1.46 -16.24 -21.76
N TYR A 54 1.25 -15.84 -20.51
CA TYR A 54 -0.05 -15.91 -19.85
C TYR A 54 -0.50 -14.53 -19.39
N ILE A 55 -1.75 -14.18 -19.71
CA ILE A 55 -2.43 -13.06 -19.06
C ILE A 55 -3.18 -13.64 -17.87
N VAL A 56 -2.77 -13.27 -16.66
CA VAL A 56 -3.35 -13.76 -15.41
C VAL A 56 -3.96 -12.61 -14.61
N PRO A 57 -4.98 -12.85 -13.77
CA PRO A 57 -5.44 -11.85 -12.81
C PRO A 57 -4.28 -11.40 -11.93
N ASN A 58 -4.26 -10.13 -11.54
CA ASN A 58 -3.24 -9.58 -10.66
C ASN A 58 -3.07 -10.46 -9.41
N SER A 59 -1.88 -11.07 -9.25
CA SER A 59 -1.65 -12.08 -8.23
C SER A 59 -1.75 -11.53 -6.80
N LYS A 60 -1.54 -10.23 -6.59
CA LYS A 60 -1.66 -9.59 -5.27
C LYS A 60 -3.12 -9.38 -4.90
N ARG A 61 -3.96 -8.94 -5.85
CA ARG A 61 -5.41 -8.90 -5.70
C ARG A 61 -5.96 -10.31 -5.43
N TYR A 62 -5.60 -11.28 -6.27
CA TYR A 62 -6.02 -12.67 -6.12
C TYR A 62 -5.61 -13.25 -4.76
N ARG A 63 -4.35 -13.09 -4.34
CA ARG A 63 -3.86 -13.59 -3.03
C ARG A 63 -4.67 -13.05 -1.85
N ARG A 64 -5.03 -11.77 -1.89
CA ARG A 64 -5.86 -11.17 -0.83
C ARG A 64 -7.28 -11.69 -0.86
N GLU A 65 -7.92 -11.72 -2.03
CA GLU A 65 -9.29 -12.21 -2.16
C GLU A 65 -9.37 -13.69 -1.74
N ALA A 66 -8.41 -14.51 -2.15
CA ALA A 66 -8.29 -15.91 -1.75
C ALA A 66 -8.01 -16.08 -0.24
N ALA A 67 -7.42 -15.10 0.45
CA ALA A 67 -7.20 -15.15 1.89
C ALA A 67 -8.45 -14.78 2.72
N LEU A 68 -9.42 -14.08 2.12
CA LEU A 68 -10.59 -13.53 2.81
C LEU A 68 -11.89 -14.24 2.43
N TYR A 69 -12.04 -14.61 1.17
CA TYR A 69 -13.28 -15.18 0.63
C TYR A 69 -13.13 -16.67 0.38
N ALA A 70 -14.21 -17.39 0.63
CA ALA A 70 -14.37 -18.75 0.13
C ALA A 70 -15.00 -18.67 -1.26
N ASP A 71 -14.56 -19.53 -2.17
CA ASP A 71 -15.07 -19.59 -3.54
C ASP A 71 -15.47 -21.01 -3.94
N ILE A 72 -16.27 -21.14 -5.00
CA ILE A 72 -16.58 -22.42 -5.64
C ILE A 72 -15.85 -22.43 -6.99
N GLU A 73 -14.72 -23.13 -7.04
CA GLU A 73 -13.93 -23.27 -8.26
C GLU A 73 -14.27 -24.60 -8.95
N ALA A 74 -14.44 -24.58 -10.27
CA ALA A 74 -14.52 -25.78 -11.08
C ALA A 74 -13.17 -26.00 -11.80
N TYR A 75 -12.52 -27.12 -11.52
CA TYR A 75 -11.26 -27.50 -12.19
C TYR A 75 -11.55 -28.19 -13.54
N GLU A 76 -10.51 -28.70 -14.21
CA GLU A 76 -10.61 -29.35 -15.53
C GLU A 76 -11.65 -30.49 -15.60
N ASP A 77 -11.98 -31.11 -14.46
CA ASP A 77 -12.99 -32.17 -14.34
C ASP A 77 -14.45 -31.64 -14.26
N GLY A 78 -14.64 -30.31 -14.26
CA GLY A 78 -15.93 -29.64 -14.17
C GLY A 78 -16.64 -29.80 -12.82
N THR A 79 -16.01 -30.44 -11.83
CA THR A 79 -16.63 -30.68 -10.53
C THR A 79 -16.42 -29.46 -9.63
N PRO A 80 -17.50 -28.80 -9.15
CA PRO A 80 -17.36 -27.64 -8.28
C PRO A 80 -16.76 -28.07 -6.94
N ARG A 81 -15.69 -27.39 -6.53
CA ARG A 81 -15.02 -27.61 -5.24
C ARG A 81 -15.12 -26.36 -4.39
N TRP A 82 -15.43 -26.56 -3.12
CA TRP A 82 -15.32 -25.51 -2.13
C TRP A 82 -13.84 -25.20 -1.88
N CYS A 83 -13.42 -24.01 -2.28
CA CYS A 83 -12.11 -23.46 -2.01
C CYS A 83 -12.21 -22.60 -0.75
N ALA A 84 -11.80 -23.16 0.38
CA ALA A 84 -11.72 -22.41 1.63
C ALA A 84 -10.65 -21.31 1.53
N PRO A 85 -10.78 -20.22 2.31
CA PRO A 85 -9.80 -19.15 2.29
C PRO A 85 -8.39 -19.69 2.55
N ARG A 86 -7.47 -19.40 1.65
CA ARG A 86 -6.05 -19.75 1.78
C ARG A 86 -5.42 -18.73 2.72
N GLY A 87 -5.59 -18.95 4.03
CA GLY A 87 -4.90 -18.14 5.03
C GLY A 87 -3.40 -18.12 4.74
N MET A 88 -2.75 -16.98 4.97
CA MET A 88 -1.30 -16.86 4.82
C MET A 88 -0.62 -17.62 5.98
N THR A 89 -0.54 -18.95 5.88
CA THR A 89 -0.08 -19.87 6.95
C THR A 89 1.36 -19.57 7.41
N ILE A 90 2.12 -18.80 6.62
CA ILE A 90 3.52 -18.43 6.90
C ILE A 90 3.67 -17.20 7.80
N LEU A 91 2.66 -16.32 7.92
CA LEU A 91 2.82 -15.08 8.69
C LEU A 91 3.06 -15.35 10.19
N GLY A 92 2.51 -16.44 10.73
CA GLY A 92 2.63 -16.79 12.15
C GLY A 92 3.93 -17.49 12.57
N LEU A 93 4.74 -17.98 11.61
CA LEU A 93 5.96 -18.74 11.91
C LEU A 93 7.26 -17.97 11.61
N PHE A 94 7.23 -17.05 10.65
CA PHE A 94 8.42 -16.27 10.24
C PHE A 94 8.11 -14.82 9.83
N GLY A 95 6.84 -14.37 9.91
CA GLY A 95 6.42 -13.02 9.54
C GLY A 95 6.30 -12.11 10.76
N GLY A 96 6.82 -10.89 10.67
CA GLY A 96 6.44 -9.80 11.58
C GLY A 96 4.98 -9.37 11.34
N PRO A 97 4.41 -8.54 12.24
CA PRO A 97 3.10 -7.95 11.99
C PRO A 97 3.10 -7.16 10.66
N PRO A 98 1.95 -7.05 9.96
CA PRO A 98 1.84 -6.21 8.77
C PRO A 98 2.34 -4.79 9.04
N HIS A 99 3.05 -4.17 8.08
CA HIS A 99 3.66 -2.85 8.26
C HIS A 99 2.67 -1.76 8.72
N ALA A 100 1.44 -1.79 8.20
CA ALA A 100 0.38 -0.89 8.63
C ALA A 100 -0.03 -1.08 10.09
N LEU A 101 -0.05 -2.32 10.59
CA LEU A 101 -0.34 -2.61 12.00
C LEU A 101 0.80 -2.10 12.89
N ALA A 102 2.05 -2.45 12.54
CA ALA A 102 3.22 -1.98 13.26
C ALA A 102 3.29 -0.44 13.31
N LEU A 103 2.91 0.24 12.22
CA LEU A 103 2.83 1.69 12.16
C LEU A 103 1.77 2.24 13.12
N VAL A 104 0.56 1.68 13.13
CA VAL A 104 -0.51 2.12 14.03
C VAL A 104 -0.12 1.93 15.50
N GLU A 105 0.54 0.82 15.84
CA GLU A 105 1.07 0.59 17.19
C GLU A 105 2.13 1.64 17.57
N ALA A 106 3.02 1.98 16.64
CA ALA A 106 4.01 3.04 16.86
C ALA A 106 3.37 4.43 17.00
N MET A 107 2.32 4.73 16.23
CA MET A 107 1.57 5.98 16.33
C MET A 107 0.83 6.11 17.66
N ASP A 108 0.23 5.02 18.14
CA ASP A 108 -0.42 4.97 19.45
C ASP A 108 0.60 5.18 20.59
N ALA A 109 1.74 4.47 20.53
CA ALA A 109 2.82 4.62 21.50
C ALA A 109 3.42 6.05 21.54
N ALA A 110 3.39 6.77 20.42
CA ALA A 110 3.81 8.16 20.32
C ALA A 110 2.73 9.17 20.81
N GLY A 111 1.55 8.70 21.23
CA GLY A 111 0.47 9.55 21.75
C GLY A 111 -0.33 10.29 20.66
N MET A 112 -0.21 9.87 19.40
CA MET A 112 -0.83 10.56 18.26
C MET A 112 -2.35 10.47 18.23
N PHE A 113 -2.95 9.44 18.84
CA PHE A 113 -4.40 9.21 18.82
C PHE A 113 -5.17 9.88 19.96
N SER A 114 -4.52 10.72 20.77
CA SER A 114 -5.23 11.64 21.66
C SER A 114 -5.88 12.78 20.85
N ALA A 115 -6.92 13.42 21.40
CA ALA A 115 -7.60 14.52 20.71
C ALA A 115 -6.66 15.69 20.37
N ASP A 116 -5.72 16.01 21.26
CA ASP A 116 -4.73 17.08 21.02
C ASP A 116 -3.53 16.58 20.22
N GLY A 117 -3.15 15.31 20.35
CA GLY A 117 -2.17 14.66 19.46
C GLY A 117 -2.60 14.72 18.00
N LEU A 118 -3.85 14.35 17.70
CA LEU A 118 -4.39 14.42 16.34
C LEU A 118 -4.40 15.85 15.76
N LYS A 119 -4.73 16.85 16.58
CA LYS A 119 -4.66 18.26 16.14
C LYS A 119 -3.23 18.69 15.82
N LEU A 120 -2.27 18.24 16.63
CA LEU A 120 -0.85 18.56 16.44
C LEU A 120 -0.30 17.88 15.19
N VAL A 121 -0.57 16.58 15.02
CA VAL A 121 -0.23 15.82 13.80
C VAL A 121 -0.83 16.51 12.58
N HIS A 122 -2.10 16.87 12.62
CA HIS A 122 -2.76 17.59 11.54
C HIS A 122 -2.08 18.94 11.24
N ALA A 123 -1.77 19.74 12.26
CA ALA A 123 -1.14 21.04 12.07
C ALA A 123 0.21 20.92 11.34
N ILE A 124 1.07 19.99 11.79
CA ILE A 124 2.42 19.79 11.25
C ILE A 124 2.38 19.18 9.86
N TRP A 125 1.64 18.08 9.67
CA TRP A 125 1.59 17.40 8.37
C TRP A 125 0.82 18.16 7.29
N ASN A 126 0.12 19.23 7.65
CA ASN A 126 -0.58 20.11 6.72
C ASN A 126 0.23 21.37 6.36
N GLU A 127 1.45 21.54 6.90
CA GLU A 127 2.38 22.62 6.52
C GLU A 127 2.80 22.55 5.06
N ILE A 128 2.84 21.33 4.50
CA ILE A 128 3.36 21.05 3.17
C ILE A 128 2.29 20.32 2.34
N ASP A 129 2.21 20.66 1.05
CA ASP A 129 1.44 19.88 0.07
C ASP A 129 2.33 18.83 -0.60
N PHE A 130 1.89 17.58 -0.57
CA PHE A 130 2.61 16.43 -1.10
C PHE A 130 2.08 16.09 -2.50
N VAL A 131 2.68 16.74 -3.50
CA VAL A 131 2.35 16.59 -4.92
C VAL A 131 3.63 16.57 -5.77
N GLY A 132 3.58 15.96 -6.96
CA GLY A 132 4.66 16.04 -7.95
C GLY A 132 6.00 15.45 -7.50
N ASP A 133 7.02 16.28 -7.42
CA ASP A 133 8.42 15.92 -7.15
C ASP A 133 8.81 16.01 -5.66
N ARG A 134 7.83 16.17 -4.76
CA ARG A 134 8.08 16.23 -3.31
C ARG A 134 8.77 14.96 -2.82
N HIS A 135 9.83 15.15 -2.02
CA HIS A 135 10.73 14.09 -1.60
C HIS A 135 10.42 13.55 -0.18
N PRO A 136 10.76 12.28 0.11
CA PRO A 136 10.67 11.69 1.44
C PRO A 136 11.46 12.42 2.52
N GLY A 137 12.46 13.24 2.14
CA GLY A 137 13.20 14.09 3.07
C GLY A 137 12.29 15.08 3.81
N GLU A 138 11.27 15.62 3.13
CA GLU A 138 10.29 16.52 3.74
C GLU A 138 9.39 15.76 4.73
N ALA A 139 8.94 14.56 4.37
CA ALA A 139 8.19 13.70 5.28
C ALA A 139 9.00 13.34 6.52
N ARG A 140 10.30 13.02 6.36
CA ARG A 140 11.19 12.75 7.51
C ARG A 140 11.35 13.97 8.42
N ALA A 141 11.51 15.17 7.87
CA ALA A 141 11.60 16.39 8.65
C ALA A 141 10.30 16.66 9.44
N LEU A 142 9.14 16.44 8.82
CA LEU A 142 7.85 16.54 9.49
C LEU A 142 7.67 15.47 10.58
N THR A 143 8.11 14.23 10.35
CA THR A 143 8.10 13.17 11.38
C THR A 143 8.94 13.59 12.59
N GLN A 144 10.14 14.14 12.38
CA GLN A 144 10.98 14.64 13.47
C GLN A 144 10.28 15.77 14.23
N GLY A 145 9.83 16.82 13.52
CA GLY A 145 9.18 17.97 14.16
C GLY A 145 7.90 17.59 14.90
N MET A 146 7.17 16.60 14.38
CA MET A 146 6.01 16.05 15.07
C MET A 146 6.38 15.32 16.35
N LEU A 147 7.39 14.44 16.33
CA LEU A 147 7.86 13.74 17.54
C LEU A 147 8.33 14.75 18.60
N ASP A 148 9.10 15.75 18.21
CA ASP A 148 9.56 16.82 19.13
C ASP A 148 8.39 17.59 19.74
N ALA A 149 7.36 17.90 18.95
CA ALA A 149 6.20 18.63 19.43
C ALA A 149 5.29 17.79 20.33
N LEU A 150 5.16 16.47 20.06
CA LEU A 150 4.46 15.52 20.93
C LEU A 150 5.18 15.37 22.28
N ASP A 151 6.51 15.27 22.26
CA ASP A 151 7.35 15.18 23.46
C ASP A 151 7.25 16.45 24.31
N ALA A 152 7.38 17.62 23.69
CA ALA A 152 7.29 18.91 24.37
C ALA A 152 5.94 19.14 25.07
N LYS A 153 4.87 18.46 24.62
CA LYS A 153 3.54 18.50 25.24
C LYS A 153 3.29 17.36 26.23
N GLY A 154 4.27 16.46 26.42
CA GLY A 154 4.17 15.30 27.31
C GLY A 154 3.19 14.24 26.81
N PHE A 155 2.97 14.15 25.50
CA PHE A 155 2.08 13.13 24.91
C PHE A 155 2.78 11.80 24.67
N ILE A 156 4.10 11.79 24.54
CA ILE A 156 4.87 10.55 24.40
C ILE A 156 4.84 9.79 25.74
N GLY A 157 4.22 8.62 25.72
CA GLY A 157 4.15 7.72 26.87
C GLY A 157 5.40 6.85 27.01
N THR A 158 5.49 6.13 28.13
CA THR A 158 6.60 5.19 28.39
C THR A 158 6.61 3.95 27.49
N ALA A 159 5.57 3.77 26.66
CA ALA A 159 5.45 2.66 25.72
C ALA A 159 6.23 2.90 24.41
N LEU A 160 6.69 4.12 24.14
CA LEU A 160 7.50 4.41 22.96
C LEU A 160 8.87 3.74 23.09
N THR A 161 9.32 3.10 22.01
CA THR A 161 10.61 2.41 21.93
C THR A 161 11.39 2.91 20.70
N ASP A 162 12.70 2.65 20.66
CA ASP A 162 13.53 2.96 19.48
C ASP A 162 13.00 2.27 18.21
N GLU A 163 12.42 1.08 18.36
CA GLU A 163 11.79 0.35 17.26
C GLU A 163 10.54 1.07 16.74
N HIS A 164 9.70 1.60 17.63
CA HIS A 164 8.56 2.43 17.21
C HIS A 164 9.02 3.67 16.44
N VAL A 165 10.08 4.34 16.89
CA VAL A 165 10.66 5.49 16.19
C VAL A 165 11.17 5.08 14.81
N ARG A 166 11.90 3.96 14.71
CA ARG A 166 12.37 3.40 13.44
C ARG A 166 11.20 3.09 12.50
N ILE A 167 10.10 2.55 13.01
CA ILE A 167 8.89 2.28 12.24
C ILE A 167 8.28 3.57 11.72
N LEU A 168 8.11 4.60 12.55
CA LEU A 168 7.55 5.90 12.12
C LEU A 168 8.38 6.52 10.99
N TYR A 169 9.71 6.42 11.03
CA TYR A 169 10.57 6.95 9.97
C TYR A 169 10.57 6.17 8.66
N ASN A 170 10.28 4.87 8.71
CA ASN A 170 10.44 4.00 7.56
C ASN A 170 9.12 3.53 6.96
N HIS A 171 8.06 3.47 7.77
CA HIS A 171 6.76 2.96 7.37
C HIS A 171 5.68 4.05 7.28
N TRP A 172 5.89 5.24 7.84
CA TRP A 172 4.94 6.33 7.64
C TRP A 172 5.15 6.94 6.25
N GLN A 173 4.29 6.54 5.31
CA GLN A 173 4.34 6.99 3.94
C GLN A 173 3.96 8.48 3.78
N MET A 174 4.50 9.12 2.74
CA MET A 174 4.04 10.43 2.30
C MET A 174 2.51 10.43 2.08
N PRO A 175 1.80 11.53 2.40
CA PRO A 175 0.37 11.61 2.19
C PRO A 175 -0.04 11.30 0.74
N MET A 176 -0.98 10.37 0.58
CA MET A 176 -1.40 9.86 -0.73
C MET A 176 -2.74 10.44 -1.21
N TYR A 177 -3.21 11.56 -0.64
CA TYR A 177 -4.49 12.16 -1.02
C TYR A 177 -4.54 12.69 -2.46
N ALA A 178 -3.38 12.87 -3.10
CA ALA A 178 -3.24 13.31 -4.48
C ALA A 178 -3.06 12.15 -5.47
N LEU A 179 -3.02 10.90 -4.98
CA LEU A 179 -2.76 9.72 -5.78
C LEU A 179 -4.06 9.04 -6.24
N GLU A 180 -3.98 8.36 -7.37
CA GLU A 180 -5.09 7.60 -7.93
C GLU A 180 -4.98 6.11 -7.57
N PHE A 181 -6.01 5.63 -6.87
CA PHE A 181 -6.12 4.25 -6.40
C PHE A 181 -7.06 3.39 -7.25
N ARG A 182 -7.82 4.02 -8.16
CA ARG A 182 -8.79 3.31 -9.00
C ARG A 182 -8.07 2.28 -9.87
N GLU A 183 -8.66 1.09 -9.95
CA GLU A 183 -8.17 0.03 -10.82
C GLU A 183 -7.93 0.59 -12.22
N ILE A 184 -6.75 0.33 -12.78
CA ILE A 184 -6.54 0.47 -14.22
C ILE A 184 -7.15 -0.78 -14.82
N PRO A 185 -8.26 -0.66 -15.57
CA PRO A 185 -8.71 -1.76 -16.40
C PRO A 185 -7.60 -1.96 -17.41
N ALA A 186 -6.70 -2.91 -17.17
CA ALA A 186 -5.71 -3.28 -18.14
C ALA A 186 -6.51 -3.69 -19.37
N SER A 187 -6.47 -2.90 -20.44
CA SER A 187 -7.13 -3.30 -21.67
C SER A 187 -6.44 -4.58 -22.09
N LEU A 188 -7.18 -5.68 -22.16
CA LEU A 188 -6.65 -6.97 -22.62
C LEU A 188 -5.86 -6.79 -23.93
N ASP A 189 -6.24 -5.81 -24.75
CA ASP A 189 -5.53 -5.44 -25.98
C ASP A 189 -4.11 -4.92 -25.74
N TRP A 190 -3.85 -4.15 -24.69
CA TRP A 190 -2.50 -3.70 -24.31
C TRP A 190 -1.65 -4.85 -23.78
N LEU A 191 -2.22 -5.71 -22.93
CA LEU A 191 -1.52 -6.90 -22.43
C LEU A 191 -1.20 -7.88 -23.56
N LYS A 192 -2.12 -8.07 -24.50
CA LYS A 192 -1.89 -8.86 -25.71
C LYS A 192 -0.82 -8.23 -26.59
N ALA A 193 -0.85 -6.92 -26.80
CA ALA A 193 0.18 -6.24 -27.59
C ALA A 193 1.58 -6.38 -26.96
N GLN A 194 1.67 -6.34 -25.63
CA GLN A 194 2.94 -6.54 -24.92
C GLN A 194 3.40 -8.01 -24.93
N GLN A 195 2.47 -8.95 -24.78
CA GLN A 195 2.71 -10.38 -24.99
C GLN A 195 3.24 -10.65 -26.42
N ASP A 196 2.58 -10.11 -27.44
CA ASP A 196 2.99 -10.23 -28.85
C ASP A 196 4.39 -9.63 -29.07
N ALA A 197 4.68 -8.48 -28.46
CA ALA A 197 5.99 -7.85 -28.54
C ALA A 197 7.10 -8.70 -27.88
N ASN A 198 6.83 -9.29 -26.72
CA ASN A 198 7.78 -10.17 -26.03
C ASN A 198 8.03 -11.45 -26.84
N LEU A 199 6.97 -12.05 -27.39
CA LEU A 199 7.07 -13.22 -28.26
C LEU A 199 7.88 -12.90 -29.53
N ALA A 200 7.65 -11.75 -30.16
CA ALA A 200 8.39 -11.32 -31.34
C ALA A 200 9.89 -11.10 -31.04
N HIS A 201 10.22 -10.53 -29.87
CA HIS A 201 11.60 -10.32 -29.44
C HIS A 201 12.37 -11.64 -29.21
N GLU A 202 11.70 -12.67 -28.67
CA GLU A 202 12.28 -14.01 -28.45
C GLU A 202 12.46 -14.81 -29.74
N VAL A 203 11.58 -14.60 -30.73
CA VAL A 203 11.66 -15.29 -32.03
C VAL A 203 12.67 -14.62 -32.98
N GLY A 204 13.20 -13.44 -32.63
CA GLY A 204 14.28 -12.78 -33.36
C GLY A 204 13.85 -12.22 -34.72
N CYS A 205 13.01 -11.19 -34.70
CA CYS A 205 12.75 -10.32 -35.87
C CYS A 205 13.10 -8.87 -35.55
#